data_AF-A0A1H7UNH9-F1
#
_entry.id   AF-A0A1H7UNH9-F1
#
_cell.length_a   1.000
_cell.length_b   1.000
_cell.length_c   1.000
_cell.angle_alpha   90.00
_cell.angle_beta   90.00
_cell.angle_gamma   90.00
#
_symmetry.space_group_name_H-M   'P 1'
#
loop_
_entity.id
_entity.type
_entity.pdbx_description
1 polymer ?
#
loop_
_entity_poly.entity_id
_entity_poly.type
_entity_poly.pdbx_seq_one_letter_code
_entity_poly.pdbx_strand_id
1 'polypeptide(L)'
;MGRKQLFINMAANIASFSINFGITFFLTPYLIRMVGREAYGFMPLAINFTSYFAILTTSLNSMAARFITIKIHQNDGDTANKYFSTIFFSNLFMGLILGLISTLIVVFLGSFLVIPDEVMPSVKLLFAFILLSSIISLIFSVFGVATFCTNRLDIRSGITIAQTIFRAVLLLLFFTIFKPDIAIVGFVTVVVVIIEASFNFHFTKKLLAQIKIKWKNFDIKVVKLLVGSGIWNSVNQLSTVLLNGLSLLIANVFLGPSETGYLAIVQTIPHFILSLIAMLVSVFVPQFTILYAKRDNSGLLNEILFSIKVLGVFVSIPIAGLIAFGDIFYSLWVPGQDANLLQLLSVITISVLFVSGSINSLYNIFTVTNKLKIPSVVLLLTGITNVLGVAVLLKITSLGIIIIPAVYAILSTVRSLVFTPVYAARCLGLRWNIFYNDIIKGILAITIITAMLYTIRLLVDIDCWTRLILFSLIGGILALLINSFVIMNAKDRLAFINIVRRALVSQR
;
A
#
# COMPACT_ATOMS: atom_id res chain seq x y z
N MET A 1 -11.57 -23.87 14.07
CA MET A 1 -11.31 -23.13 12.82
C MET A 1 -11.29 -24.12 11.66
N GLY A 2 -12.16 -23.96 10.65
CA GLY A 2 -12.19 -24.90 9.52
C GLY A 2 -11.19 -24.52 8.44
N ARG A 3 -10.37 -25.47 7.97
CA ARG A 3 -9.44 -25.27 6.84
C ARG A 3 -10.15 -24.64 5.62
N LYS A 4 -11.41 -25.00 5.38
CA LYS A 4 -12.26 -24.47 4.30
C LYS A 4 -12.44 -22.94 4.32
N GLN A 5 -12.77 -22.33 5.47
CA GLN A 5 -12.98 -20.88 5.56
C GLN A 5 -11.68 -20.11 5.31
N LEU A 6 -10.54 -20.66 5.73
CA LEU A 6 -9.23 -20.06 5.48
C LEU A 6 -8.92 -20.02 3.97
N PHE A 7 -9.18 -21.12 3.24
CA PHE A 7 -9.03 -21.14 1.78
C PHE A 7 -9.95 -20.16 1.08
N ILE A 8 -11.22 -20.09 1.48
CA ILE A 8 -12.20 -19.13 0.90
C ILE A 8 -11.71 -17.69 1.13
N ASN A 9 -11.26 -17.37 2.34
CA ASN A 9 -10.74 -16.04 2.67
C ASN A 9 -9.50 -15.68 1.84
N MET A 10 -8.57 -16.62 1.65
CA MET A 10 -7.39 -16.41 0.82
C MET A 10 -7.75 -16.19 -0.65
N ALA A 11 -8.61 -17.05 -1.23
CA ALA A 11 -9.06 -16.93 -2.60
C ALA A 11 -9.82 -15.62 -2.86
N ALA A 12 -10.70 -15.23 -1.93
CA ALA A 12 -11.44 -13.98 -2.01
C ALA A 12 -10.53 -12.74 -1.95
N ASN A 13 -9.49 -12.76 -1.09
CA ASN A 13 -8.51 -11.68 -1.03
C ASN A 13 -7.69 -11.56 -2.32
N ILE A 14 -7.24 -12.67 -2.89
CA ILE A 14 -6.52 -12.68 -4.17
C ILE A 14 -7.41 -12.15 -5.29
N ALA A 15 -8.65 -12.63 -5.39
CA ALA A 15 -9.61 -12.15 -6.37
C ALA A 15 -9.88 -10.63 -6.22
N SER A 16 -10.07 -10.16 -4.99
CA SER A 16 -10.26 -8.74 -4.70
C SER A 16 -9.05 -7.90 -5.10
N PHE A 17 -7.83 -8.39 -4.83
CA PHE A 17 -6.61 -7.71 -5.25
C PHE A 17 -6.50 -7.64 -6.78
N SER A 18 -6.72 -8.75 -7.49
CA SER A 18 -6.64 -8.80 -8.95
C SER A 18 -7.67 -7.90 -9.63
N ILE A 19 -8.91 -7.89 -9.15
CA ILE A 19 -9.97 -7.02 -9.69
C ILE A 19 -9.63 -5.55 -9.41
N ASN A 20 -9.19 -5.21 -8.19
CA ASN A 20 -8.82 -3.85 -7.84
C ASN A 20 -7.64 -3.34 -8.67
N PHE A 21 -6.61 -4.18 -8.84
CA PHE A 21 -5.48 -3.89 -9.70
C PHE A 21 -5.93 -3.66 -11.14
N GLY A 22 -6.69 -4.59 -11.73
CA GLY A 22 -7.14 -4.48 -13.12
C GLY A 22 -7.97 -3.23 -13.37
N ILE A 23 -8.95 -2.94 -12.51
CA ILE A 23 -9.78 -1.74 -12.65
C ILE A 23 -8.92 -0.48 -12.50
N THR A 24 -8.07 -0.38 -11.48
CA THR A 24 -7.23 0.81 -11.27
C THR A 24 -6.27 1.02 -12.44
N PHE A 25 -5.70 -0.06 -12.96
CA PHE A 25 -4.79 -0.04 -14.11
C PHE A 25 -5.43 0.57 -15.36
N PHE A 26 -6.68 0.22 -15.69
CA PHE A 26 -7.38 0.80 -16.84
C PHE A 26 -7.99 2.18 -16.53
N LEU A 27 -8.35 2.42 -15.28
CA LEU A 27 -9.00 3.67 -14.87
C LEU A 27 -8.01 4.84 -14.83
N THR A 28 -6.77 4.64 -14.37
CA THR A 28 -5.74 5.69 -14.33
C THR A 28 -5.53 6.40 -15.68
N PRO A 29 -5.22 5.70 -16.79
CA PRO A 29 -5.03 6.37 -18.08
C PRO A 29 -6.32 6.96 -18.65
N TYR A 30 -7.47 6.34 -18.39
CA TYR A 30 -8.77 6.91 -18.73
C TYR A 30 -8.99 8.26 -18.05
N LEU A 31 -8.73 8.36 -16.73
CA LEU A 31 -8.83 9.62 -15.99
C LEU A 31 -7.88 10.67 -16.55
N ILE A 32 -6.61 10.32 -16.76
CA ILE A 32 -5.60 11.26 -17.31
C ILE A 32 -6.03 11.80 -18.67
N ARG A 33 -6.58 10.95 -19.55
CA ARG A 33 -7.08 11.38 -20.87
C ARG A 33 -8.27 12.32 -20.77
N MET A 34 -9.18 12.07 -19.83
CA MET A 34 -10.44 12.81 -19.72
C MET A 34 -10.28 14.14 -18.99
N VAL A 35 -9.42 14.22 -17.96
CA VAL A 35 -9.24 15.44 -17.15
C VAL A 35 -7.90 16.15 -17.35
N GLY A 36 -6.92 15.50 -18.00
CA GLY A 36 -5.56 16.01 -18.17
C GLY A 36 -4.61 15.61 -17.04
N ARG A 37 -3.30 15.55 -17.35
CA ARG A 37 -2.23 15.14 -16.41
C ARG A 37 -2.18 16.05 -15.18
N GLU A 38 -2.22 17.37 -15.37
CA GLU A 38 -2.10 18.33 -14.27
C GLU A 38 -3.25 18.22 -13.28
N ALA A 39 -4.49 18.18 -13.79
CA ALA A 39 -5.68 17.98 -12.97
C ALA A 39 -5.65 16.62 -12.24
N TYR A 40 -5.22 15.55 -12.93
CA TYR A 40 -5.03 14.23 -12.31
C TYR A 40 -4.03 14.28 -11.16
N GLY A 41 -2.94 15.05 -11.27
CA GLY A 41 -1.93 15.21 -10.22
C GLY A 41 -2.50 15.65 -8.86
N PHE A 42 -3.59 16.43 -8.86
CA PHE A 42 -4.26 16.86 -7.65
C PHE A 42 -5.04 15.75 -6.94
N MET A 43 -5.44 14.68 -7.63
CA MET A 43 -6.18 13.57 -7.01
C MET A 43 -5.30 12.76 -6.05
N PRO A 44 -4.14 12.20 -6.46
CA PRO A 44 -3.22 11.56 -5.52
C PRO A 44 -2.69 12.54 -4.47
N LEU A 45 -2.51 13.82 -4.80
CA LEU A 45 -2.15 14.83 -3.81
C LEU A 45 -3.22 14.98 -2.72
N ALA A 46 -4.51 15.08 -3.08
CA ALA A 46 -5.61 15.12 -2.12
C ALA A 46 -5.69 13.82 -1.30
N ILE A 47 -5.44 12.66 -1.91
CA ILE A 47 -5.34 11.38 -1.19
C ILE A 47 -4.19 11.41 -0.17
N ASN A 48 -3.04 12.02 -0.48
CA ASN A 48 -1.96 12.17 0.49
C ASN A 48 -2.39 12.97 1.73
N PHE A 49 -3.22 14.00 1.58
CA PHE A 49 -3.77 14.71 2.74
C PHE A 49 -4.61 13.81 3.65
N THR A 50 -5.37 12.86 3.09
CA THR A 50 -6.08 11.85 3.90
C THR A 50 -5.13 10.94 4.67
N SER A 51 -3.95 10.64 4.11
CA SER A 51 -2.90 9.86 4.78
C SER A 51 -2.28 10.60 5.98
N TYR A 52 -2.34 11.93 5.99
CA TYR A 52 -1.87 12.74 7.13
C TYR A 52 -2.83 12.58 8.32
N PHE A 53 -4.13 12.48 8.07
CA PHE A 53 -5.12 12.18 9.12
C PHE A 53 -4.89 10.81 9.74
N ALA A 54 -4.38 9.85 8.96
CA ALA A 54 -4.04 8.52 9.46
C ALA A 54 -3.01 8.55 10.61
N ILE A 55 -2.17 9.58 10.70
CA ILE A 55 -1.22 9.75 11.81
C ILE A 55 -1.95 9.80 13.14
N LEU A 56 -3.06 10.54 13.20
CA LEU A 56 -3.85 10.71 14.42
C LEU A 56 -4.75 9.49 14.69
N THR A 57 -5.33 8.90 13.63
CA THR A 57 -6.36 7.88 13.78
C THR A 57 -5.82 6.46 13.94
N THR A 58 -4.59 6.18 13.50
CA THR A 58 -4.01 4.82 13.50
C THR A 58 -3.76 4.29 14.92
N SER A 59 -3.32 5.13 15.87
CA SER A 59 -3.09 4.69 17.25
C SER A 59 -4.35 4.11 17.88
N LEU A 60 -5.50 4.75 17.66
CA LEU A 60 -6.79 4.29 18.15
C LEU A 60 -7.28 3.04 17.42
N ASN A 61 -7.24 3.05 16.08
CA ASN A 61 -7.88 2.01 15.25
C ASN A 61 -7.05 0.73 15.10
N SER A 62 -5.71 0.81 15.19
CA SER A 62 -4.83 -0.36 15.02
C SER A 62 -5.05 -1.45 16.08
N MET A 63 -5.52 -1.07 17.27
CA MET A 63 -5.77 -2.00 18.38
C MET A 63 -7.25 -2.32 18.58
N ALA A 64 -8.16 -1.51 18.00
CA ALA A 64 -9.60 -1.68 18.09
C ALA A 64 -10.06 -3.11 17.77
N ALA A 65 -9.66 -3.62 16.61
CA ALA A 65 -10.05 -4.94 16.15
C ALA A 65 -9.60 -6.04 17.13
N ARG A 66 -8.39 -5.96 17.67
CA ARG A 66 -7.85 -6.94 18.62
C ARG A 66 -8.63 -6.95 19.94
N PHE A 67 -8.81 -5.79 20.57
CA PHE A 67 -9.50 -5.70 21.86
C PHE A 67 -10.98 -6.11 21.75
N ILE A 68 -11.67 -5.68 20.68
CA ILE A 68 -13.05 -6.08 20.40
C ILE A 68 -13.12 -7.60 20.16
N THR A 69 -12.23 -8.16 19.34
CA THR A 69 -12.20 -9.60 19.04
C THR A 69 -12.03 -10.43 20.31
N ILE A 70 -11.05 -10.09 21.16
CA ILE A 70 -10.78 -10.83 22.40
C ILE A 70 -12.04 -10.86 23.28
N LYS A 71 -12.71 -9.72 23.43
CA LYS A 71 -13.89 -9.63 24.31
C LYS A 71 -15.11 -10.34 23.77
N ILE A 72 -15.31 -10.33 22.45
CA ILE A 72 -16.36 -11.13 21.80
C ILE A 72 -16.11 -12.63 22.02
N HIS A 73 -14.89 -13.12 21.83
CA HIS A 73 -14.57 -14.55 22.02
C HIS A 73 -14.53 -14.98 23.50
N GLN A 74 -14.43 -14.03 24.44
CA GLN A 74 -14.63 -14.26 25.87
C GLN A 74 -16.11 -14.26 26.30
N ASN A 75 -17.05 -14.07 25.36
CA ASN A 75 -18.48 -13.86 25.64
C ASN A 75 -18.77 -12.65 26.56
N ASP A 76 -17.86 -11.69 26.63
CA ASP A 76 -17.96 -10.45 27.42
C ASP A 76 -18.56 -9.32 26.56
N GLY A 77 -19.87 -9.44 26.29
CA GLY A 77 -20.61 -8.56 25.40
C GLY A 77 -20.69 -7.11 25.86
N ASP A 78 -20.74 -6.87 27.17
CA ASP A 78 -20.81 -5.52 27.75
C ASP A 78 -19.50 -4.77 27.55
N THR A 79 -18.36 -5.42 27.80
CA THR A 79 -17.05 -4.81 27.55
C THR A 79 -16.80 -4.65 26.06
N ALA A 80 -17.21 -5.59 25.21
CA ALA A 80 -17.15 -5.43 23.76
C ALA A 80 -17.98 -4.21 23.29
N ASN A 81 -19.19 -4.03 23.83
CA ASN A 81 -20.04 -2.85 23.59
C ASN A 81 -19.38 -1.54 24.04
N LYS A 82 -18.67 -1.57 25.17
CA LYS A 82 -17.88 -0.46 25.69
C LYS A 82 -16.76 -0.06 24.75
N TYR A 83 -15.94 -1.01 24.30
CA TYR A 83 -14.91 -0.75 23.30
C TYR A 83 -15.51 -0.21 22.00
N PHE A 84 -16.52 -0.88 21.45
CA PHE A 84 -17.14 -0.50 20.18
C PHE A 84 -17.75 0.90 20.23
N SER A 85 -18.52 1.23 21.28
CA SER A 85 -19.11 2.56 21.46
C SER A 85 -18.04 3.62 21.68
N THR A 86 -17.01 3.31 22.48
CA THR A 86 -15.90 4.24 22.71
C THR A 86 -15.20 4.60 21.42
N ILE A 87 -14.84 3.61 20.60
CA ILE A 87 -14.16 3.84 19.31
C ILE A 87 -15.05 4.63 18.36
N PHE A 88 -16.34 4.30 18.26
CA PHE A 88 -17.28 5.04 17.41
C PHE A 88 -17.35 6.51 17.78
N PHE A 89 -17.58 6.84 19.06
CA PHE A 89 -17.68 8.23 19.48
C PHE A 89 -16.33 8.96 19.44
N SER A 90 -15.21 8.27 19.73
CA SER A 90 -13.88 8.84 19.51
C SER A 90 -13.62 9.20 18.05
N ASN A 91 -13.96 8.31 17.12
CA ASN A 91 -13.86 8.57 15.69
C ASN A 91 -14.82 9.69 15.24
N LEU A 92 -16.01 9.79 15.85
CA LEU A 92 -16.94 10.91 15.62
C LEU A 92 -16.32 12.25 16.05
N PHE A 93 -15.77 12.34 17.26
CA PHE A 93 -15.10 13.56 17.74
C PHE A 93 -13.86 13.92 16.91
N MET A 94 -13.03 12.92 16.58
CA MET A 94 -11.89 13.12 15.67
C MET A 94 -12.37 13.59 14.30
N GLY A 95 -13.45 13.00 13.77
CA GLY A 95 -14.04 13.38 12.50
C GLY A 95 -14.52 14.84 12.47
N LEU A 96 -15.10 15.33 13.57
CA LEU A 96 -15.50 16.74 13.68
C LEU A 96 -14.27 17.69 13.67
N ILE A 97 -13.23 17.36 14.43
CA ILE A 97 -11.98 18.15 14.47
C ILE A 97 -11.31 18.15 13.09
N LEU A 98 -11.18 16.97 12.47
CA LEU A 98 -10.62 16.82 11.13
C LEU A 98 -11.49 17.47 10.07
N GLY A 99 -12.80 17.52 10.25
CA GLY A 99 -13.73 18.28 9.41
C GLY A 99 -13.43 19.76 9.42
N LEU A 100 -13.23 20.35 10.61
CA LEU A 100 -12.84 21.75 10.72
C LEU A 100 -11.50 22.02 10.03
N ILE A 101 -10.50 21.16 10.28
CA ILE A 101 -9.18 21.28 9.63
C ILE A 101 -9.31 21.14 8.11
N SER A 102 -10.12 20.20 7.63
CA SER A 102 -10.36 19.98 6.20
C SER A 102 -11.00 21.20 5.54
N THR A 103 -11.97 21.82 6.19
CA THR A 103 -12.59 23.07 5.69
C THR A 103 -11.55 24.17 5.56
N LEU A 104 -10.66 24.36 6.55
CA LEU A 104 -9.59 25.34 6.47
C LEU A 104 -8.63 25.04 5.31
N ILE A 105 -8.22 23.77 5.14
CA ILE A 105 -7.35 23.34 4.03
C ILE A 105 -7.99 23.69 2.67
N VAL A 106 -9.28 23.41 2.49
CA VAL A 106 -9.99 23.67 1.22
C VAL A 106 -10.15 25.17 0.96
N VAL A 107 -10.46 25.96 1.98
CA VAL A 107 -10.61 27.42 1.86
C VAL A 107 -9.30 28.07 1.43
N PHE A 108 -8.19 27.72 2.10
CA PHE A 108 -6.85 28.28 1.87
C PHE A 108 -6.01 27.49 0.86
N LEU A 109 -6.63 26.60 0.07
CA LEU A 109 -5.92 25.69 -0.83
C LEU A 109 -4.97 26.43 -1.80
N GLY A 110 -5.44 27.51 -2.41
CA GLY A 110 -4.65 28.33 -3.34
C GLY A 110 -3.55 29.17 -2.69
N SER A 111 -3.48 29.23 -1.36
CA SER A 111 -2.43 29.97 -0.65
C SER A 111 -1.15 29.15 -0.48
N PHE A 112 -1.22 27.82 -0.55
CA PHE A 112 -0.06 26.94 -0.36
C PHE A 112 0.15 25.93 -1.48
N LEU A 113 -0.82 25.71 -2.38
CA LEU A 113 -0.63 24.94 -3.60
C LEU A 113 -0.57 25.86 -4.82
N VAL A 114 0.26 25.48 -5.78
CA VAL A 114 0.30 26.08 -7.11
C VAL A 114 -0.77 25.40 -7.96
N ILE A 115 -1.85 26.13 -8.23
CA ILE A 115 -3.02 25.65 -8.97
C ILE A 115 -3.38 26.68 -10.03
N PRO A 116 -3.50 26.29 -11.32
CA PRO A 116 -3.98 27.18 -12.36
C PRO A 116 -5.41 27.65 -12.07
N ASP A 117 -5.69 28.93 -12.33
CA ASP A 117 -7.01 29.54 -12.03
C ASP A 117 -8.17 28.81 -12.73
N GLU A 118 -7.92 28.29 -13.93
CA GLU A 118 -8.90 27.55 -14.73
C GLU A 118 -9.46 26.30 -14.04
N VAL A 119 -8.63 25.59 -13.24
CA VAL A 119 -9.00 24.34 -12.56
C VAL A 119 -9.21 24.52 -11.06
N MET A 120 -9.00 25.72 -10.52
CA MET A 120 -9.08 26.01 -9.09
C MET A 120 -10.42 25.57 -8.45
N PRO A 121 -11.61 25.88 -9.00
CA PRO A 121 -12.87 25.47 -8.40
C PRO A 121 -13.02 23.94 -8.34
N SER A 122 -12.64 23.27 -9.43
CA SER A 122 -12.70 21.81 -9.58
C SER A 122 -11.75 21.11 -8.60
N VAL A 123 -10.54 21.64 -8.41
CA VAL A 123 -9.57 21.12 -7.44
C VAL A 123 -10.05 21.36 -6.00
N LYS A 124 -10.64 22.52 -5.68
CA LYS A 124 -11.22 22.76 -4.34
C LYS A 124 -12.33 21.76 -4.02
N LEU A 125 -13.24 21.49 -4.97
CA LEU A 125 -14.29 20.49 -4.81
C LEU A 125 -13.72 19.08 -4.66
N LEU A 126 -12.73 18.71 -5.47
CA LEU A 126 -12.01 17.43 -5.35
C LEU A 126 -11.45 17.24 -3.93
N PHE A 127 -10.73 18.22 -3.40
CA PHE A 127 -10.19 18.17 -2.04
C PHE A 127 -11.30 18.08 -1.00
N ALA A 128 -12.36 18.89 -1.13
CA ALA A 128 -13.50 18.84 -0.21
C ALA A 128 -14.13 17.46 -0.15
N PHE A 129 -14.40 16.84 -1.31
CA PHE A 129 -15.00 15.51 -1.37
C PHE A 129 -14.06 14.40 -0.90
N ILE A 130 -12.78 14.43 -1.26
CA ILE A 130 -11.81 13.42 -0.81
C ILE A 130 -11.64 13.50 0.71
N LEU A 131 -11.47 14.70 1.28
CA LEU A 131 -11.34 14.88 2.72
C LEU A 131 -12.64 14.48 3.45
N LEU A 132 -13.82 14.85 2.92
CA LEU A 132 -15.10 14.41 3.44
C LEU A 132 -15.22 12.87 3.43
N SER A 133 -14.83 12.22 2.34
CA SER A 133 -14.84 10.76 2.24
C SER A 133 -13.94 10.11 3.30
N SER A 134 -12.80 10.73 3.62
CA SER A 134 -11.90 10.25 4.67
C SER A 134 -12.50 10.38 6.08
N ILE A 135 -13.27 11.45 6.32
CA ILE A 135 -13.98 11.66 7.59
C ILE A 135 -15.11 10.65 7.74
N ILE A 136 -15.91 10.43 6.69
CA ILE A 136 -16.96 9.40 6.70
C ILE A 136 -16.33 8.03 6.96
N SER A 137 -15.27 7.68 6.23
CA SER A 137 -14.52 6.43 6.43
C SER A 137 -14.03 6.27 7.87
N LEU A 138 -13.47 7.33 8.48
CA LEU A 138 -13.04 7.31 9.87
C LEU A 138 -14.19 7.01 10.84
N ILE A 139 -15.30 7.73 10.73
CA ILE A 139 -16.47 7.59 11.62
C ILE A 139 -17.03 6.16 11.55
N PHE A 140 -17.13 5.60 10.33
CA PHE A 140 -17.70 4.28 10.11
C PHE A 140 -16.70 3.12 10.14
N SER A 141 -15.40 3.38 10.34
CA SER A 141 -14.34 2.36 10.32
C SER A 141 -14.55 1.22 11.33
N VAL A 142 -15.14 1.51 12.50
CA VAL A 142 -15.39 0.52 13.56
C VAL A 142 -16.32 -0.61 13.10
N PHE A 143 -17.22 -0.35 12.14
CA PHE A 143 -18.13 -1.36 11.60
C PHE A 143 -17.40 -2.39 10.72
N GLY A 144 -16.27 -2.02 10.11
CA GLY A 144 -15.44 -2.97 9.35
C GLY A 144 -14.86 -4.09 10.22
N VAL A 145 -14.75 -3.88 11.54
CA VAL A 145 -14.20 -4.83 12.51
C VAL A 145 -15.03 -6.12 12.59
N ALA A 146 -16.34 -6.06 12.30
CA ALA A 146 -17.24 -7.21 12.42
C ALA A 146 -16.82 -8.41 11.56
N THR A 147 -16.48 -8.17 10.29
CA THR A 147 -16.00 -9.21 9.37
C THR A 147 -14.67 -9.81 9.81
N PHE A 148 -13.82 -9.03 10.48
CA PHE A 148 -12.54 -9.49 11.01
C PHE A 148 -12.74 -10.37 12.24
N CYS A 149 -13.51 -9.92 13.23
CA CYS A 149 -13.78 -10.68 14.47
C CYS A 149 -14.41 -12.05 14.23
N THR A 150 -15.23 -12.14 13.17
CA THR A 150 -15.97 -13.36 12.79
C THR A 150 -15.25 -14.19 11.71
N ASN A 151 -14.02 -13.81 11.32
CA ASN A 151 -13.23 -14.49 10.29
C ASN A 151 -13.96 -14.63 8.93
N ARG A 152 -14.81 -13.66 8.60
CA ARG A 152 -15.56 -13.56 7.34
C ARG A 152 -14.89 -12.57 6.39
N LEU A 153 -13.59 -12.79 6.14
CA LEU A 153 -12.81 -11.93 5.24
C LEU A 153 -13.32 -12.01 3.80
N ASP A 154 -13.95 -13.12 3.42
CA ASP A 154 -14.68 -13.28 2.17
C ASP A 154 -15.72 -12.17 1.92
N ILE A 155 -16.47 -11.80 2.97
CA ILE A 155 -17.43 -10.69 2.89
C ILE A 155 -16.71 -9.36 2.70
N ARG A 156 -15.62 -9.13 3.42
CA ARG A 156 -14.81 -7.91 3.29
C ARG A 156 -14.26 -7.77 1.88
N SER A 157 -13.70 -8.84 1.32
CA SER A 157 -13.23 -8.87 -0.08
C SER A 157 -14.37 -8.57 -1.06
N GLY A 158 -15.56 -9.14 -0.85
CA GLY A 158 -16.75 -8.86 -1.67
C GLY A 158 -17.17 -7.39 -1.65
N ILE A 159 -17.15 -6.75 -0.46
CA ILE A 159 -17.42 -5.32 -0.31
C ILE A 159 -16.39 -4.48 -1.09
N THR A 160 -15.10 -4.80 -0.99
CA THR A 160 -14.03 -4.10 -1.73
C THR A 160 -14.17 -4.25 -3.25
N ILE A 161 -14.53 -5.44 -3.74
CA ILE A 161 -14.82 -5.68 -5.15
C ILE A 161 -16.00 -4.81 -5.60
N ALA A 162 -17.11 -4.84 -4.86
CA ALA A 162 -18.31 -4.06 -5.18
C ALA A 162 -17.99 -2.55 -5.23
N GLN A 163 -17.27 -2.01 -4.25
CA GLN A 163 -16.83 -0.61 -4.23
C GLN A 163 -16.00 -0.24 -5.47
N THR A 164 -15.05 -1.11 -5.84
CA THR A 164 -14.16 -0.85 -6.98
C THR A 164 -14.96 -0.84 -8.29
N ILE A 165 -15.90 -1.77 -8.45
CA ILE A 165 -16.81 -1.82 -9.60
C ILE A 165 -17.72 -0.60 -9.63
N PHE A 166 -18.37 -0.25 -8.51
CA PHE A 166 -19.22 0.95 -8.44
C PHE A 166 -18.44 2.21 -8.76
N ARG A 167 -17.20 2.36 -8.25
CA ARG A 167 -16.34 3.49 -8.58
C ARG A 167 -16.12 3.60 -10.10
N ALA A 168 -15.75 2.50 -10.75
CA ALA A 168 -15.52 2.50 -12.20
C ALA A 168 -16.79 2.83 -12.99
N VAL A 169 -17.91 2.16 -12.67
CA VAL A 169 -19.20 2.37 -13.35
C VAL A 169 -19.69 3.80 -13.17
N LEU A 170 -19.65 4.35 -11.96
CA LEU A 170 -20.09 5.72 -11.68
C LEU A 170 -19.20 6.76 -12.38
N LEU A 171 -17.89 6.55 -12.45
CA LEU A 171 -16.99 7.44 -13.19
C LEU A 171 -17.27 7.42 -14.69
N LEU A 172 -17.46 6.24 -15.28
CA LEU A 172 -17.80 6.10 -16.69
C LEU A 172 -19.17 6.74 -17.00
N LEU A 173 -20.16 6.52 -16.13
CA LEU A 173 -21.49 7.09 -16.26
C LEU A 173 -21.48 8.63 -16.11
N PHE A 174 -20.79 9.18 -15.12
CA PHE A 174 -20.76 10.63 -14.95
C PHE A 174 -19.92 11.34 -16.00
N PHE A 175 -18.83 10.75 -16.51
CA PHE A 175 -18.06 11.35 -17.59
C PHE A 175 -18.74 11.27 -18.96
N THR A 176 -19.78 10.44 -19.12
CA THR A 176 -20.60 10.40 -20.34
C THR A 176 -21.78 11.38 -20.26
N ILE A 177 -22.32 11.62 -19.06
CA ILE A 177 -23.46 12.54 -18.85
C ILE A 177 -22.99 13.99 -18.65
N PHE A 178 -21.90 14.19 -17.92
CA PHE A 178 -21.37 15.51 -17.56
C PHE A 178 -20.04 15.76 -18.25
N LYS A 179 -19.67 17.05 -18.39
CA LYS A 179 -18.33 17.44 -18.85
C LYS A 179 -17.28 16.82 -17.91
N PRO A 180 -16.25 16.12 -18.43
CA PRO A 180 -15.21 15.55 -17.60
C PRO A 180 -14.53 16.62 -16.75
N ASP A 181 -14.54 16.39 -15.44
CA ASP A 181 -14.00 17.30 -14.44
C ASP A 181 -13.46 16.48 -13.25
N ILE A 182 -12.35 16.93 -12.67
CA ILE A 182 -11.71 16.20 -11.57
C ILE A 182 -12.59 16.17 -10.30
N ALA A 183 -13.47 17.15 -10.07
CA ALA A 183 -14.40 17.19 -8.94
C ALA A 183 -15.35 15.99 -8.91
N ILE A 184 -15.75 15.47 -10.08
CA ILE A 184 -16.59 14.27 -10.20
C ILE A 184 -15.88 13.06 -9.57
N VAL A 185 -14.55 12.98 -9.69
CA VAL A 185 -13.76 11.90 -9.07
C VAL A 185 -13.85 11.95 -7.54
N GLY A 186 -13.79 13.16 -6.98
CA GLY A 186 -14.03 13.38 -5.56
C GLY A 186 -15.44 12.96 -5.15
N PHE A 187 -16.46 13.42 -5.89
CA PHE A 187 -17.86 13.09 -5.61
C PHE A 187 -18.13 11.58 -5.63
N VAL A 188 -17.65 10.86 -6.66
CA VAL A 188 -17.77 9.40 -6.73
C VAL A 188 -17.09 8.73 -5.54
N THR A 189 -15.96 9.26 -5.07
CA THR A 189 -15.27 8.72 -3.89
C THR A 189 -16.15 8.81 -2.63
N VAL A 190 -16.88 9.90 -2.43
CA VAL A 190 -17.86 10.04 -1.34
C VAL A 190 -18.99 9.03 -1.46
N VAL A 191 -19.59 8.90 -2.65
CA VAL A 191 -20.68 7.94 -2.90
C VAL A 191 -20.23 6.51 -2.59
N VAL A 192 -19.05 6.11 -3.07
CA VAL A 192 -18.49 4.77 -2.85
C VAL A 192 -18.22 4.51 -1.36
N VAL A 193 -17.72 5.51 -0.62
CA VAL A 193 -17.50 5.42 0.83
C VAL A 193 -18.83 5.31 1.61
N ILE A 194 -19.90 5.96 1.16
CA ILE A 194 -21.23 5.81 1.79
C ILE A 194 -21.77 4.39 1.57
N ILE A 195 -21.59 3.84 0.36
CA ILE A 195 -21.94 2.45 0.05
C ILE A 195 -21.14 1.49 0.94
N GLU A 196 -19.83 1.72 1.10
CA GLU A 196 -18.97 0.97 2.01
C GLU A 196 -19.49 0.99 3.45
N ALA A 197 -19.74 2.18 3.99
CA ALA A 197 -20.23 2.38 5.34
C ALA A 197 -21.55 1.64 5.56
N SER A 198 -22.44 1.69 4.56
CA SER A 198 -23.74 1.00 4.59
C SER A 198 -23.58 -0.52 4.64
N PHE A 199 -22.70 -1.10 3.81
CA PHE A 199 -22.42 -2.54 3.87
C PHE A 199 -21.78 -2.95 5.20
N ASN A 200 -20.76 -2.22 5.66
CA ASN A 200 -20.11 -2.51 6.94
C ASN A 200 -21.10 -2.43 8.11
N PHE A 201 -21.99 -1.44 8.12
CA PHE A 201 -23.05 -1.32 9.13
C PHE A 201 -24.02 -2.51 9.07
N HIS A 202 -24.50 -2.87 7.87
CA HIS A 202 -25.39 -4.02 7.66
C HIS A 202 -24.75 -5.33 8.17
N PHE A 203 -23.52 -5.61 7.75
CA PHE A 203 -22.83 -6.84 8.19
C PHE A 203 -22.46 -6.82 9.66
N THR A 204 -22.22 -5.66 10.27
CA THR A 204 -22.06 -5.57 11.72
C THR A 204 -23.33 -6.00 12.43
N LYS A 205 -24.50 -5.51 12.02
CA LYS A 205 -25.78 -5.92 12.62
C LYS A 205 -26.07 -7.40 12.43
N LYS A 206 -25.68 -7.97 11.29
CA LYS A 206 -25.87 -9.39 10.99
C LYS A 206 -24.91 -10.30 11.76
N LEU A 207 -23.63 -9.94 11.84
CA LEU A 207 -22.57 -10.80 12.39
C LEU A 207 -22.33 -10.58 13.89
N LEU A 208 -22.62 -9.38 14.39
CA LEU A 208 -22.42 -8.97 15.78
C LEU A 208 -23.72 -8.36 16.34
N ALA A 209 -24.81 -9.12 16.32
CA ALA A 209 -26.13 -8.67 16.76
C ALA A 209 -26.16 -8.17 18.23
N GLN A 210 -25.25 -8.66 19.06
CA GLN A 210 -25.05 -8.23 20.46
C GLN A 210 -24.48 -6.81 20.59
N ILE A 211 -23.90 -6.25 19.53
CA ILE A 211 -23.27 -4.93 19.56
C ILE A 211 -24.31 -3.80 19.38
N LYS A 212 -24.41 -2.94 20.39
CA LYS A 212 -25.27 -1.76 20.47
C LYS A 212 -24.42 -0.55 20.85
N ILE A 213 -24.38 0.43 19.95
CA ILE A 213 -23.72 1.71 20.20
C ILE A 213 -24.60 2.52 21.14
N LYS A 214 -24.05 2.89 22.30
CA LYS A 214 -24.73 3.75 23.28
C LYS A 214 -23.73 4.76 23.84
N TRP A 215 -24.14 6.02 23.95
CA TRP A 215 -23.31 7.08 24.54
C TRP A 215 -22.85 6.73 25.96
N LYS A 216 -23.72 6.12 26.77
CA LYS A 216 -23.40 5.66 28.14
C LYS A 216 -22.23 4.68 28.23
N ASN A 217 -21.89 4.02 27.12
CA ASN A 217 -20.79 3.05 27.04
C ASN A 217 -19.46 3.69 26.62
N PHE A 218 -19.42 5.00 26.35
CA PHE A 218 -18.19 5.73 26.09
C PHE A 218 -17.34 5.83 27.36
N ASP A 219 -16.06 5.45 27.27
CA ASP A 219 -15.11 5.59 28.37
C ASP A 219 -13.75 6.11 27.90
N ILE A 220 -13.37 7.29 28.39
CA ILE A 220 -12.09 7.93 28.09
C ILE A 220 -10.88 7.08 28.54
N LYS A 221 -11.03 6.24 29.58
CA LYS A 221 -9.97 5.32 30.01
C LYS A 221 -9.66 4.29 28.94
N VAL A 222 -10.69 3.83 28.22
CA VAL A 222 -10.53 2.92 27.07
C VAL A 222 -9.80 3.63 25.93
N VAL A 223 -10.10 4.91 25.66
CA VAL A 223 -9.35 5.70 24.67
C VAL A 223 -7.86 5.79 25.04
N LYS A 224 -7.55 6.16 26.29
CA LYS A 224 -6.16 6.25 26.77
C LYS A 224 -5.41 4.92 26.64
N LEU A 225 -6.06 3.80 26.96
CA LEU A 225 -5.50 2.46 26.82
C LEU A 225 -5.18 2.12 25.36
N LEU A 226 -6.12 2.37 24.44
CA LEU A 226 -5.95 2.06 23.03
C LEU A 226 -4.84 2.92 22.40
N VAL A 227 -4.87 4.23 22.65
CA VAL A 227 -3.86 5.18 22.13
C VAL A 227 -2.47 4.86 22.68
N GLY A 228 -2.35 4.58 23.99
CA GLY A 228 -1.08 4.21 24.61
C GLY A 228 -0.46 2.94 24.01
N SER A 229 -1.31 1.97 23.63
CA SER A 229 -0.88 0.73 22.98
C SER A 229 -0.54 0.91 21.49
N GLY A 230 -1.13 1.90 20.84
CA GLY A 230 -0.99 2.15 19.39
C GLY A 230 -0.03 3.29 19.01
N ILE A 231 0.61 3.97 19.96
CA ILE A 231 1.39 5.19 19.69
C ILE A 231 2.54 4.97 18.70
N TRP A 232 3.23 3.82 18.77
CA TRP A 232 4.30 3.49 17.83
C TRP A 232 3.80 3.28 16.40
N ASN A 233 2.54 2.87 16.22
CA ASN A 233 1.93 2.81 14.89
C ASN A 233 1.70 4.21 14.32
N SER A 234 1.28 5.17 15.14
CA SER A 234 1.19 6.57 14.73
C SER A 234 2.56 7.16 14.36
N VAL A 235 3.63 6.82 15.10
CA VAL A 235 5.01 7.23 14.75
C VAL A 235 5.42 6.62 13.40
N ASN A 236 5.12 5.34 13.15
CA ASN A 236 5.38 4.72 11.85
C ASN A 236 4.58 5.37 10.71
N GLN A 237 3.32 5.74 10.96
CA GLN A 237 2.49 6.43 9.98
C GLN A 237 3.04 7.83 9.67
N LEU A 238 3.46 8.60 10.68
CA LEU A 238 4.14 9.88 10.49
C LEU A 238 5.41 9.70 9.66
N SER A 239 6.21 8.68 9.97
CA SER A 239 7.45 8.40 9.24
C SER A 239 7.17 8.05 7.77
N THR A 240 6.09 7.32 7.50
CA THR A 240 5.64 6.98 6.14
C THR A 240 5.18 8.23 5.38
N VAL A 241 4.47 9.13 6.06
CA VAL A 241 4.05 10.43 5.49
C VAL A 241 5.28 11.28 5.12
N LEU A 242 6.29 11.35 5.99
CA LEU A 242 7.52 12.09 5.72
C LEU A 242 8.35 11.48 4.57
N LEU A 243 8.37 10.15 4.44
CA LEU A 243 9.09 9.48 3.36
C LEU A 243 8.38 9.61 2.01
N ASN A 244 7.07 9.38 1.97
CA ASN A 244 6.33 9.23 0.72
C ASN A 244 5.17 10.23 0.57
N GLY A 245 4.44 10.50 1.64
CA GLY A 245 3.21 11.31 1.59
C GLY A 245 3.46 12.77 1.16
N LEU A 246 4.60 13.36 1.53
CA LEU A 246 4.93 14.74 1.20
C LEU A 246 5.50 14.94 -0.22
N SER A 247 5.84 13.88 -0.95
CA SER A 247 6.52 13.96 -2.25
C SER A 247 5.75 14.80 -3.29
N LEU A 248 4.44 14.56 -3.45
CA LEU A 248 3.59 15.32 -4.38
C LEU A 248 3.37 16.76 -3.91
N LEU A 249 3.31 17.00 -2.60
CA LEU A 249 3.17 18.34 -2.04
C LEU A 249 4.43 19.16 -2.33
N ILE A 250 5.60 18.58 -2.07
CA ILE A 250 6.89 19.22 -2.37
C ILE A 250 7.03 19.47 -3.87
N ALA A 251 6.65 18.51 -4.71
CA ALA A 251 6.66 18.69 -6.16
C ALA A 251 5.78 19.87 -6.59
N ASN A 252 4.56 19.96 -6.06
CA ASN A 252 3.65 21.05 -6.44
C ASN A 252 4.16 22.42 -6.01
N VAL A 253 4.63 22.55 -4.77
CA VAL A 253 5.11 23.81 -4.21
C VAL A 253 6.39 24.30 -4.88
N PHE A 254 7.33 23.40 -5.17
CA PHE A 254 8.66 23.78 -5.69
C PHE A 254 8.76 23.73 -7.22
N LEU A 255 8.00 22.85 -7.88
CA LEU A 255 8.12 22.57 -9.31
C LEU A 255 6.82 22.76 -10.10
N GLY A 256 5.67 22.95 -9.42
CA GLY A 256 4.39 23.24 -10.05
C GLY A 256 3.54 22.01 -10.43
N PRO A 257 2.35 22.25 -11.02
CA PRO A 257 1.35 21.21 -11.29
C PRO A 257 1.76 20.20 -12.38
N SER A 258 2.54 20.61 -13.39
CA SER A 258 3.03 19.72 -14.44
C SER A 258 3.88 18.56 -13.87
N GLU A 259 4.91 18.89 -13.10
CA GLU A 259 5.81 17.90 -12.46
C GLU A 259 5.08 17.05 -11.43
N THR A 260 4.12 17.63 -10.71
CA THR A 260 3.24 16.90 -9.79
C THR A 260 2.46 15.82 -10.52
N GLY A 261 1.94 16.13 -11.71
CA GLY A 261 1.22 15.18 -12.55
C GLY A 261 2.10 14.02 -13.03
N TYR A 262 3.35 14.27 -13.40
CA TYR A 262 4.31 13.20 -13.73
C TYR A 262 4.56 12.29 -12.52
N LEU A 263 4.86 12.84 -11.34
CA LEU A 263 5.07 12.02 -10.14
C LEU A 263 3.83 11.24 -9.71
N ALA A 264 2.63 11.80 -9.87
CA ALA A 264 1.39 11.12 -9.58
C ALA A 264 1.19 9.86 -10.45
N ILE A 265 1.58 9.91 -11.72
CA ILE A 265 1.57 8.74 -12.61
C ILE A 265 2.63 7.73 -12.15
N VAL A 266 3.87 8.20 -11.94
CA VAL A 266 5.02 7.39 -11.51
C VAL A 266 4.73 6.58 -10.24
N GLN A 267 4.04 7.16 -9.25
CA GLN A 267 3.74 6.48 -7.99
C GLN A 267 2.81 5.27 -8.13
N THR A 268 2.03 5.17 -9.21
CA THR A 268 1.04 4.10 -9.38
C THR A 268 1.70 2.71 -9.44
N ILE A 269 2.79 2.57 -10.21
CA ILE A 269 3.46 1.27 -10.42
C ILE A 269 4.17 0.75 -9.14
N PRO A 270 4.97 1.56 -8.41
CA PRO A 270 5.53 1.15 -7.12
C PRO A 270 4.46 0.67 -6.14
N HIS A 271 3.29 1.31 -6.08
CA HIS A 271 2.20 0.89 -5.20
C HIS A 271 1.66 -0.50 -5.58
N PHE A 272 1.56 -0.81 -6.87
CA PHE A 272 1.18 -2.15 -7.32
C PHE A 272 2.20 -3.21 -6.91
N ILE A 273 3.50 -2.94 -7.08
CA ILE A 273 4.56 -3.87 -6.68
C ILE A 273 4.56 -4.08 -5.16
N LEU A 274 4.41 -3.00 -4.38
CA LEU A 274 4.31 -3.08 -2.91
C LEU A 274 3.08 -3.86 -2.45
N SER A 275 1.95 -3.73 -3.16
CA SER A 275 0.74 -4.48 -2.84
C SER A 275 0.90 -5.99 -3.15
N LEU A 276 1.59 -6.34 -4.24
CA LEU A 276 1.99 -7.71 -4.53
C LEU A 276 2.88 -8.28 -3.42
N ILE A 277 3.88 -7.50 -2.97
CA ILE A 277 4.76 -7.88 -1.85
C ILE A 277 3.93 -8.12 -0.59
N ALA A 278 3.03 -7.21 -0.23
CA ALA A 278 2.19 -7.32 0.96
C ALA A 278 1.30 -8.59 0.92
N MET A 279 0.73 -8.89 -0.25
CA MET A 279 -0.05 -10.12 -0.47
C MET A 279 0.80 -11.37 -0.21
N LEU A 280 2.01 -11.45 -0.78
CA LEU A 280 2.92 -12.57 -0.59
C LEU A 280 3.38 -12.71 0.87
N VAL A 281 3.76 -11.60 1.50
CA VAL A 281 4.19 -11.56 2.91
C VAL A 281 3.09 -12.06 3.84
N SER A 282 1.82 -11.70 3.58
CA SER A 282 0.68 -12.06 4.45
C SER A 282 0.53 -13.57 4.66
N VAL A 283 1.02 -14.40 3.73
CA VAL A 283 1.01 -15.86 3.82
C VAL A 283 2.00 -16.38 4.85
N PHE A 284 3.15 -15.71 5.03
CA PHE A 284 4.24 -16.17 5.89
C PHE A 284 4.14 -15.67 7.34
N VAL A 285 3.55 -14.49 7.56
CA VAL A 285 3.49 -13.85 8.89
C VAL A 285 2.84 -14.72 9.98
N PRO A 286 1.72 -15.43 9.74
CA PRO A 286 1.14 -16.32 10.74
C PRO A 286 2.12 -17.41 11.19
N GLN A 287 2.87 -17.98 10.26
CA GLN A 287 3.84 -19.04 10.54
C GLN A 287 5.03 -18.51 11.35
N PHE A 288 5.52 -17.30 11.06
CA PHE A 288 6.53 -16.64 11.89
C PHE A 288 6.07 -16.50 13.34
N THR A 289 4.82 -16.09 13.53
CA THR A 289 4.24 -15.90 14.87
C THR A 289 4.12 -17.22 15.63
N ILE A 290 3.69 -18.30 14.97
CA ILE A 290 3.57 -19.65 15.58
C ILE A 290 4.95 -20.19 15.98
N LEU A 291 5.94 -20.11 15.09
CA LEU A 291 7.29 -20.62 15.35
C LEU A 291 7.98 -19.83 16.47
N TYR A 292 7.80 -18.50 16.48
CA TYR A 292 8.29 -17.66 17.56
C TYR A 292 7.63 -17.98 18.91
N ALA A 293 6.31 -18.17 18.93
CA ALA A 293 5.57 -18.54 20.15
C ALA A 293 6.01 -19.92 20.70
N LYS A 294 6.36 -20.86 19.81
CA LYS A 294 6.92 -22.16 20.16
C LYS A 294 8.40 -22.13 20.55
N ARG A 295 9.06 -20.95 20.47
CA ARG A 295 10.50 -20.77 20.65
C ARG A 295 11.35 -21.64 19.71
N ASP A 296 10.83 -21.97 18.55
CA ASP A 296 11.54 -22.71 17.50
C ASP A 296 12.35 -21.74 16.62
N ASN A 297 13.53 -21.35 17.10
CA ASN A 297 14.37 -20.34 16.44
C ASN A 297 14.91 -20.82 15.08
N SER A 298 15.25 -22.10 14.94
CA SER A 298 15.78 -22.65 13.69
C SER A 298 14.68 -22.79 12.63
N GLY A 299 13.50 -23.27 13.03
CA GLY A 299 12.32 -23.28 12.17
C GLY A 299 11.94 -21.87 11.72
N LEU A 300 11.94 -20.90 12.64
CA LEU A 300 11.66 -19.50 12.32
C LEU A 300 12.65 -18.92 11.30
N LEU A 301 13.95 -19.14 11.50
CA LEU A 301 14.97 -18.67 10.55
C LEU A 301 14.78 -19.29 9.16
N ASN A 302 14.55 -20.60 9.09
CA ASN A 302 14.33 -21.29 7.82
C ASN A 302 13.11 -20.75 7.07
N GLU A 303 12.01 -20.50 7.79
CA GLU A 303 10.79 -19.94 7.19
C GLU A 303 11.02 -18.50 6.69
N ILE A 304 11.76 -17.68 7.45
CA ILE A 304 12.12 -16.32 7.02
C ILE A 304 12.98 -16.37 5.75
N LEU A 305 14.03 -17.19 5.72
CA LEU A 305 14.89 -17.32 4.55
C LEU A 305 14.12 -17.83 3.33
N PHE A 306 13.22 -18.79 3.53
CA PHE A 306 12.32 -19.27 2.48
C PHE A 306 11.42 -18.14 1.95
N SER A 307 10.84 -17.33 2.84
CA SER A 307 10.03 -16.17 2.43
C SER A 307 10.83 -15.15 1.61
N ILE A 308 12.08 -14.88 1.96
CA ILE A 308 12.96 -13.95 1.24
C ILE A 308 13.21 -14.44 -0.18
N LYS A 309 13.47 -15.75 -0.32
CA LYS A 309 13.67 -16.39 -1.62
C LYS A 309 12.42 -16.32 -2.48
N VAL A 310 11.25 -16.65 -1.93
CA VAL A 310 9.97 -16.56 -2.64
C VAL A 310 9.68 -15.13 -3.09
N LEU A 311 9.85 -14.15 -2.20
CA LEU A 311 9.69 -12.74 -2.55
C LEU A 311 10.68 -12.32 -3.65
N GLY A 312 11.95 -12.68 -3.55
CA GLY A 312 12.96 -12.40 -4.57
C GLY A 312 12.59 -12.95 -5.95
N VAL A 313 12.02 -14.17 -6.01
CA VAL A 313 11.57 -14.79 -7.27
C VAL A 313 10.43 -13.99 -7.91
N PHE A 314 9.41 -13.61 -7.15
CA PHE A 314 8.21 -12.98 -7.73
C PHE A 314 8.36 -11.47 -7.96
N VAL A 315 9.08 -10.78 -7.07
CA VAL A 315 9.20 -9.31 -7.09
C VAL A 315 10.20 -8.84 -8.15
N SER A 316 11.20 -9.65 -8.46
CA SER A 316 12.20 -9.32 -9.48
C SER A 316 11.61 -9.19 -10.89
N ILE A 317 10.53 -9.93 -11.19
CA ILE A 317 9.87 -9.92 -12.51
C ILE A 317 9.27 -8.55 -12.86
N PRO A 318 8.35 -7.96 -12.07
CA PRO A 318 7.80 -6.65 -12.39
C PRO A 318 8.84 -5.52 -12.34
N ILE A 319 9.86 -5.64 -11.48
CA ILE A 319 10.97 -4.68 -11.44
C ILE A 319 11.76 -4.73 -12.74
N ALA A 320 12.24 -5.90 -13.15
CA ALA A 320 13.01 -6.08 -14.37
C ALA A 320 12.19 -5.72 -15.62
N GLY A 321 10.89 -6.06 -15.64
CA GLY A 321 9.98 -5.69 -16.71
C GLY A 321 9.83 -4.18 -16.89
N LEU A 322 9.70 -3.42 -15.79
CA LEU A 322 9.62 -1.96 -15.86
C LEU A 322 10.94 -1.32 -16.31
N ILE A 323 12.08 -1.89 -15.92
CA ILE A 323 13.39 -1.41 -16.37
C ILE A 323 13.58 -1.69 -17.86
N ALA A 324 13.24 -2.89 -18.33
CA ALA A 324 13.46 -3.30 -19.71
C ALA A 324 12.46 -2.67 -20.69
N PHE A 325 11.17 -2.58 -20.32
CA PHE A 325 10.08 -2.18 -21.23
C PHE A 325 9.32 -0.94 -20.77
N GLY A 326 9.84 -0.17 -19.80
CA GLY A 326 9.09 0.92 -19.16
C GLY A 326 8.63 2.03 -20.12
N ASP A 327 9.47 2.47 -21.04
CA ASP A 327 9.12 3.46 -22.07
C ASP A 327 8.02 2.95 -23.01
N ILE A 328 8.12 1.70 -23.46
CA ILE A 328 7.09 1.04 -24.29
C ILE A 328 5.79 0.91 -23.48
N PHE A 329 5.90 0.52 -22.21
CA PHE A 329 4.76 0.43 -21.32
C PHE A 329 4.08 1.79 -21.13
N TYR A 330 4.82 2.85 -20.82
CA TYR A 330 4.25 4.18 -20.57
C TYR A 330 3.67 4.81 -21.82
N SER A 331 4.29 4.62 -23.00
CA SER A 331 3.74 5.10 -24.26
C SER A 331 2.41 4.45 -24.63
N LEU A 332 2.25 3.15 -24.31
CA LEU A 332 0.99 2.42 -24.51
C LEU A 332 -0.05 2.69 -23.41
N TRP A 333 0.41 2.89 -22.17
CA TRP A 333 -0.46 3.06 -21.00
C TRP A 333 -1.00 4.47 -20.91
N VAL A 334 -0.15 5.50 -21.00
CA VAL A 334 -0.55 6.90 -20.90
C VAL A 334 -0.04 7.67 -22.14
N PRO A 335 -0.66 7.47 -23.32
CA PRO A 335 -0.22 8.09 -24.55
C PRO A 335 -0.27 9.63 -24.45
N GLY A 336 0.67 10.30 -25.12
CA GLY A 336 0.81 11.76 -25.11
C GLY A 336 1.60 12.32 -23.91
N GLN A 337 2.14 11.47 -23.06
CA GLN A 337 3.06 11.85 -21.97
C GLN A 337 4.49 11.45 -22.32
N ASP A 338 5.48 12.09 -21.69
CA ASP A 338 6.88 11.71 -21.84
C ASP A 338 7.14 10.35 -21.18
N ALA A 339 7.11 9.29 -21.99
CA ALA A 339 7.29 7.92 -21.55
C ALA A 339 8.71 7.66 -21.01
N ASN A 340 9.73 8.33 -21.56
CA ASN A 340 11.12 8.17 -21.12
C ASN A 340 11.31 8.78 -19.73
N LEU A 341 10.76 9.98 -19.51
CA LEU A 341 10.78 10.62 -18.19
C LEU A 341 10.00 9.79 -17.15
N LEU A 342 8.81 9.29 -17.52
CA LEU A 342 8.01 8.42 -16.65
C LEU A 342 8.76 7.14 -16.28
N GLN A 343 9.42 6.49 -17.24
CA GLN A 343 10.26 5.33 -16.98
C GLN A 343 11.42 5.68 -16.05
N LEU A 344 12.17 6.74 -16.34
CA LEU A 344 13.32 7.17 -15.53
C LEU A 344 12.93 7.38 -14.07
N LEU A 345 11.89 8.18 -13.82
CA LEU A 345 11.42 8.48 -12.46
C LEU A 345 10.89 7.23 -11.75
N SER A 346 10.24 6.33 -12.48
CA SER A 346 9.72 5.08 -11.92
C SER A 346 10.84 4.12 -11.55
N VAL A 347 11.84 3.94 -12.43
CA VAL A 347 13.03 3.12 -12.16
C VAL A 347 13.79 3.63 -10.94
N ILE A 348 13.99 4.95 -10.82
CA ILE A 348 14.62 5.54 -9.63
C ILE A 348 13.78 5.22 -8.39
N THR A 349 12.46 5.41 -8.45
CA THR A 349 11.56 5.17 -7.31
C THR A 349 11.58 3.70 -6.85
N ILE A 350 11.59 2.74 -7.79
CA ILE A 350 11.59 1.31 -7.46
C ILE A 350 12.98 0.74 -7.17
N SER A 351 14.06 1.50 -7.38
CA SER A 351 15.43 1.02 -7.13
C SER A 351 15.64 0.52 -5.70
N VAL A 352 14.95 1.10 -4.72
CA VAL A 352 14.92 0.60 -3.32
C VAL A 352 14.44 -0.85 -3.22
N LEU A 353 13.57 -1.29 -4.12
CA LEU A 353 13.03 -2.65 -4.15
C LEU A 353 14.04 -3.67 -4.67
N PHE A 354 15.16 -3.24 -5.27
CA PHE A 354 16.25 -4.16 -5.62
C PHE A 354 16.81 -4.86 -4.39
N VAL A 355 16.81 -4.12 -3.26
CA VAL A 355 17.20 -4.63 -1.96
C VAL A 355 15.96 -5.04 -1.17
N SER A 356 15.05 -4.09 -0.95
CA SER A 356 13.94 -4.27 -0.01
C SER A 356 12.84 -5.21 -0.50
N GLY A 357 12.77 -5.49 -1.81
CA GLY A 357 11.76 -6.34 -2.41
C GLY A 357 11.80 -7.77 -1.90
N SER A 358 12.99 -8.36 -1.77
CA SER A 358 13.17 -9.71 -1.24
C SER A 358 13.06 -9.76 0.29
N ILE A 359 13.53 -8.72 0.99
CA ILE A 359 13.61 -8.72 2.46
C ILE A 359 12.41 -8.06 3.17
N ASN A 360 11.34 -7.74 2.46
CA ASN A 360 10.18 -7.07 3.06
C ASN A 360 9.57 -7.87 4.23
N SER A 361 9.67 -9.20 4.19
CA SER A 361 9.25 -10.06 5.30
C SER A 361 10.01 -9.79 6.61
N LEU A 362 11.24 -9.26 6.57
CA LEU A 362 12.02 -8.92 7.76
C LEU A 362 11.37 -7.83 8.62
N TYR A 363 10.61 -6.89 8.02
CA TYR A 363 9.90 -5.88 8.79
C TYR A 363 8.89 -6.50 9.77
N ASN A 364 8.35 -7.67 9.46
CA ASN A 364 7.41 -8.38 10.33
C ASN A 364 8.09 -9.01 11.54
N ILE A 365 9.41 -9.24 11.51
CA ILE A 365 10.17 -9.72 12.68
C ILE A 365 10.09 -8.70 13.81
N PHE A 366 10.11 -7.41 13.49
CA PHE A 366 10.00 -6.35 14.50
C PHE A 366 8.66 -6.43 15.25
N THR A 367 7.59 -6.75 14.53
CA THR A 367 6.25 -6.95 15.09
C THR A 367 6.17 -8.24 15.90
N VAL A 368 6.63 -9.36 15.34
CA VAL A 368 6.59 -10.69 15.98
C VAL A 368 7.42 -10.70 17.28
N THR A 369 8.59 -10.03 17.28
CA THR A 369 9.45 -9.92 18.46
C THR A 369 9.10 -8.74 19.38
N ASN A 370 8.06 -7.96 19.04
CA ASN A 370 7.65 -6.75 19.75
C ASN A 370 8.78 -5.72 19.98
N LYS A 371 9.69 -5.58 19.00
CA LYS A 371 10.85 -4.68 19.01
C LYS A 371 10.68 -3.54 18.00
N LEU A 372 9.57 -2.81 18.11
CA LEU A 372 9.16 -1.78 17.15
C LEU A 372 9.81 -0.41 17.38
N LYS A 373 10.17 -0.07 18.63
CA LYS A 373 10.67 1.26 19.02
C LYS A 373 11.86 1.75 18.18
N ILE A 374 12.92 0.94 18.04
CA ILE A 374 14.13 1.35 17.32
C ILE A 374 13.85 1.48 15.81
N PRO A 375 13.20 0.50 15.13
CA PRO A 375 12.78 0.64 13.74
C PRO A 375 11.94 1.89 13.47
N SER A 376 11.00 2.22 14.36
CA SER A 376 10.16 3.41 14.25
C SER A 376 10.97 4.70 14.30
N VAL A 377 11.93 4.80 15.23
CA VAL A 377 12.79 5.98 15.32
C VAL A 377 13.69 6.13 14.09
N VAL A 378 14.29 5.03 13.62
CA VAL A 378 15.12 5.07 12.40
C VAL A 378 14.31 5.45 11.17
N LEU A 379 13.10 4.92 11.04
CA LEU A 379 12.18 5.30 9.96
C LEU A 379 11.81 6.79 10.02
N LEU A 380 11.54 7.31 11.23
CA LEU A 380 11.21 8.73 11.44
C LEU A 380 12.38 9.63 11.03
N LEU A 381 13.60 9.32 11.49
CA LEU A 381 14.80 10.07 11.12
C LEU A 381 15.04 10.02 9.61
N THR A 382 14.87 8.86 8.98
CA THR A 382 15.00 8.72 7.52
C THR A 382 13.97 9.61 6.80
N GLY A 383 12.73 9.69 7.29
CA GLY A 383 11.69 10.55 6.75
C GLY A 383 12.02 12.04 6.90
N ILE A 384 12.50 12.47 8.06
CA ILE A 384 12.93 13.86 8.29
C ILE A 384 14.08 14.22 7.34
N THR A 385 15.10 13.37 7.26
CA THR A 385 16.23 13.57 6.34
C THR A 385 15.78 13.58 4.88
N ASN A 386 14.78 12.79 4.50
CA ASN A 386 14.22 12.79 3.16
C ASN A 386 13.60 14.15 2.81
N VAL A 387 12.70 14.66 3.65
CA VAL A 387 12.03 15.96 3.41
C VAL A 387 13.04 17.10 3.35
N LEU A 388 13.95 17.16 4.33
CA LEU A 388 14.98 18.20 4.38
C LEU A 388 15.94 18.09 3.19
N GLY A 389 16.38 16.88 2.85
CA GLY A 389 17.28 16.62 1.74
C GLY A 389 16.67 17.04 0.41
N VAL A 390 15.41 16.68 0.16
CA VAL A 390 14.69 17.09 -1.05
C VAL A 390 14.53 18.62 -1.10
N ALA A 391 14.07 19.25 -0.01
CA ALA A 391 13.85 20.70 0.03
C ALA A 391 15.14 21.52 -0.15
N VAL A 392 16.27 21.05 0.38
CA VAL A 392 17.58 21.68 0.19
C VAL A 392 18.05 21.48 -1.25
N LEU A 393 18.06 20.24 -1.74
CA LEU A 393 18.56 19.91 -3.08
C LEU A 393 17.77 20.60 -4.19
N LEU A 394 16.44 20.71 -4.07
CA LEU A 394 15.62 21.45 -5.03
C LEU A 394 15.97 22.94 -5.12
N LYS A 395 16.52 23.54 -4.05
CA LYS A 395 16.95 24.95 -4.05
C LYS A 395 18.36 25.15 -4.60
N ILE A 396 19.25 24.17 -4.43
CA ILE A 396 20.67 24.32 -4.78
C ILE A 396 21.06 23.67 -6.11
N THR A 397 20.24 22.78 -6.65
CA THR A 397 20.54 22.05 -7.91
C THR A 397 19.43 22.23 -8.94
N SER A 398 19.80 22.11 -10.22
CA SER A 398 18.89 22.17 -11.36
C SER A 398 18.34 20.80 -11.80
N LEU A 399 18.50 19.76 -10.96
CA LEU A 399 18.08 18.38 -11.28
C LEU A 399 16.55 18.19 -11.28
N GLY A 400 15.79 19.20 -10.85
CA GLY A 400 14.33 19.25 -10.95
C GLY A 400 13.62 18.08 -10.28
N ILE A 401 12.62 17.53 -10.96
CA ILE A 401 11.74 16.44 -10.49
C ILE A 401 12.50 15.17 -10.06
N ILE A 402 13.68 14.91 -10.62
CA ILE A 402 14.49 13.70 -10.34
C ILE A 402 14.93 13.64 -8.88
N ILE A 403 15.13 14.79 -8.23
CA ILE A 403 15.60 14.88 -6.84
C ILE A 403 14.65 14.16 -5.88
N ILE A 404 13.34 14.30 -6.08
CA ILE A 404 12.31 13.78 -5.18
C ILE A 404 12.40 12.25 -5.04
N PRO A 405 12.31 11.45 -6.12
CA PRO A 405 12.46 10.01 -6.02
C PRO A 405 13.91 9.57 -5.73
N ALA A 406 14.94 10.32 -6.17
CA ALA A 406 16.33 9.95 -5.95
C ALA A 406 16.73 9.99 -4.47
N VAL A 407 16.37 11.05 -3.74
CA VAL A 407 16.67 11.16 -2.30
C VAL A 407 15.96 10.04 -1.52
N TYR A 408 14.68 9.80 -1.84
CA TYR A 408 13.91 8.70 -1.26
C TYR A 408 14.59 7.35 -1.50
N ALA A 409 14.98 7.08 -2.74
CA ALA A 409 15.62 5.85 -3.15
C ALA A 409 16.94 5.62 -2.43
N ILE A 410 17.81 6.63 -2.36
CA ILE A 410 19.12 6.54 -1.70
C ILE A 410 18.96 6.26 -0.21
N LEU A 411 18.19 7.10 0.50
CA LEU A 411 18.00 6.96 1.94
C LEU A 411 17.34 5.64 2.31
N SER A 412 16.31 5.24 1.55
CA SER A 412 15.59 3.99 1.81
C SER A 412 16.43 2.77 1.46
N THR A 413 17.30 2.84 0.44
CA THR A 413 18.23 1.76 0.09
C THR A 413 19.28 1.57 1.18
N VAL A 414 19.88 2.66 1.68
CA VAL A 414 20.83 2.61 2.81
C VAL A 414 20.17 1.98 4.04
N ARG A 415 18.96 2.41 4.38
CA ARG A 415 18.18 1.83 5.50
C ARG A 415 17.87 0.34 5.28
N SER A 416 17.55 -0.05 4.06
CA SER A 416 17.20 -1.44 3.72
C SER A 416 18.42 -2.36 3.68
N LEU A 417 19.60 -1.86 3.27
CA LEU A 417 20.85 -2.61 3.24
C LEU A 417 21.54 -2.70 4.60
N VAL A 418 21.55 -1.62 5.36
CA VAL A 418 22.37 -1.51 6.58
C VAL A 418 21.55 -1.81 7.82
N PHE A 419 20.43 -1.10 8.02
CA PHE A 419 19.69 -1.18 9.27
C PHE A 419 18.79 -2.43 9.34
N THR A 420 18.00 -2.68 8.31
CA THR A 420 16.92 -3.69 8.33
C THR A 420 17.43 -5.12 8.59
N PRO A 421 18.38 -5.67 7.81
CA PRO A 421 18.88 -7.04 8.03
C PRO A 421 19.67 -7.19 9.34
N VAL A 422 20.49 -6.21 9.70
CA VAL A 422 21.30 -6.23 10.92
C VAL A 422 20.40 -6.20 12.16
N TYR A 423 19.41 -5.31 12.18
CA TYR A 423 18.49 -5.21 13.31
C TYR A 423 17.56 -6.43 13.40
N ALA A 424 17.11 -6.99 12.26
CA ALA A 424 16.37 -8.24 12.24
C ALA A 424 17.17 -9.41 12.83
N ALA A 425 18.44 -9.54 12.45
CA ALA A 425 19.34 -10.56 13.01
C ALA A 425 19.52 -10.37 14.52
N ARG A 426 19.72 -9.13 14.98
CA ARG A 426 19.79 -8.79 16.41
C ARG A 426 18.48 -9.10 17.15
N CYS A 427 17.33 -8.92 16.53
CA CYS A 427 16.04 -9.26 17.13
C CYS A 427 15.92 -10.75 17.44
N LEU A 428 16.49 -11.60 16.55
CA LEU A 428 16.50 -13.05 16.63
C LEU A 428 17.71 -13.64 17.38
N GLY A 429 18.67 -12.81 17.81
CA GLY A 429 19.91 -13.28 18.45
C GLY A 429 20.88 -13.99 17.49
N LEU A 430 20.84 -13.63 16.21
CA LEU A 430 21.66 -14.23 15.15
C LEU A 430 22.83 -13.33 14.75
N ARG A 431 23.77 -13.88 13.96
CA ARG A 431 24.87 -13.13 13.37
C ARG A 431 24.33 -12.07 12.39
N TRP A 432 24.92 -10.87 12.42
CA TRP A 432 24.46 -9.71 11.66
C TRP A 432 24.42 -9.94 10.13
N ASN A 433 25.26 -10.83 9.62
CA ASN A 433 25.44 -11.07 8.19
C ASN A 433 24.51 -12.16 7.61
N ILE A 434 23.66 -12.79 8.43
CA ILE A 434 22.91 -14.00 8.05
C ILE A 434 22.02 -13.83 6.82
N PHE A 435 21.45 -12.63 6.61
CA PHE A 435 20.53 -12.34 5.51
C PHE A 435 21.20 -11.82 4.24
N TYR A 436 22.48 -11.43 4.28
CA TYR A 436 23.13 -10.76 3.16
C TYR A 436 23.34 -11.67 1.95
N ASN A 437 23.54 -12.97 2.17
CA ASN A 437 23.66 -13.92 1.07
C ASN A 437 22.39 -13.94 0.21
N ASP A 438 21.21 -13.98 0.83
CA ASP A 438 19.93 -13.99 0.11
C ASP A 438 19.59 -12.60 -0.49
N ILE A 439 20.04 -11.50 0.13
CA ILE A 439 19.96 -10.16 -0.47
C ILE A 439 20.77 -10.11 -1.78
N ILE A 440 22.02 -10.58 -1.75
CA ILE A 440 22.90 -10.60 -2.93
C ILE A 440 22.29 -11.47 -4.02
N LYS A 441 21.77 -12.66 -3.69
CA LYS A 441 21.06 -13.52 -4.65
C LYS A 441 19.84 -12.83 -5.26
N GLY A 442 19.08 -12.07 -4.46
CA GLY A 442 17.94 -11.29 -4.94
C GLY A 442 18.35 -10.20 -5.93
N ILE A 443 19.41 -9.44 -5.62
CA ILE A 443 19.97 -8.42 -6.53
C ILE A 443 20.46 -9.07 -7.82
N LEU A 444 21.24 -10.16 -7.71
CA LEU A 444 21.73 -10.91 -8.87
C LEU A 444 20.59 -11.40 -9.76
N ALA A 445 19.51 -11.92 -9.18
CA ALA A 445 18.34 -12.34 -9.90
C ALA A 445 17.70 -11.19 -10.70
N ILE A 446 17.50 -10.03 -10.07
CA ILE A 446 16.96 -8.83 -10.76
C ILE A 446 17.87 -8.44 -11.93
N THR A 447 19.19 -8.40 -11.72
CA THR A 447 20.16 -8.07 -12.77
C THR A 447 20.12 -9.05 -13.93
N ILE A 448 20.11 -10.36 -13.66
CA ILE A 448 20.07 -11.41 -14.69
C ILE A 448 18.77 -11.33 -15.49
N ILE A 449 17.62 -11.17 -14.83
CA ILE A 449 16.33 -11.04 -15.53
C ILE A 449 16.30 -9.75 -16.35
N THR A 450 16.80 -8.64 -15.80
CA THR A 450 16.83 -7.36 -16.52
C THR A 450 17.67 -7.48 -17.78
N ALA A 451 18.85 -8.09 -17.69
CA ALA A 451 19.70 -8.36 -18.84
C ALA A 451 18.98 -9.23 -19.88
N MET A 452 18.36 -10.33 -19.45
CA MET A 452 17.58 -11.21 -20.33
C MET A 452 16.43 -10.48 -21.04
N LEU A 453 15.61 -9.72 -20.30
CA LEU A 453 14.48 -8.98 -20.87
C LEU A 453 14.95 -7.88 -21.81
N TYR A 454 16.07 -7.22 -21.50
CA TYR A 454 16.68 -6.24 -22.40
C TYR A 454 17.22 -6.89 -23.67
N THR A 455 17.81 -8.09 -23.60
CA THR A 455 18.18 -8.86 -24.80
C THR A 455 16.94 -9.18 -25.64
N ILE A 456 15.84 -9.62 -25.04
CA ILE A 456 14.57 -9.86 -25.77
C ILE A 456 14.10 -8.57 -26.46
N ARG A 457 14.19 -7.43 -25.78
CA ARG A 457 13.86 -6.12 -26.34
C ARG A 457 14.70 -5.78 -27.57
N LEU A 458 16.00 -6.08 -27.57
CA LEU A 458 16.88 -5.80 -28.72
C LEU A 458 16.57 -6.69 -29.93
N LEU A 459 15.97 -7.85 -29.71
CA LEU A 459 15.66 -8.82 -30.76
C LEU A 459 14.26 -8.64 -31.35
N VAL A 460 13.35 -7.93 -30.68
CA VAL A 460 11.94 -7.84 -31.08
C VAL A 460 11.40 -6.42 -30.98
N ASP A 461 10.71 -6.00 -32.04
CA ASP A 461 9.99 -4.74 -32.07
C ASP A 461 8.62 -4.85 -31.37
N ILE A 462 8.45 -4.07 -30.31
CA ILE A 462 7.26 -4.07 -29.45
C ILE A 462 6.59 -2.70 -29.56
N ASP A 463 5.50 -2.67 -30.31
CA ASP A 463 4.76 -1.45 -30.70
C ASP A 463 3.32 -1.41 -30.15
N CYS A 464 2.81 -2.52 -29.62
CA CYS A 464 1.42 -2.66 -29.20
C CYS A 464 1.25 -3.53 -27.95
N TRP A 465 0.08 -3.40 -27.31
CA TRP A 465 -0.28 -4.15 -26.10
C TRP A 465 -0.15 -5.66 -26.28
N THR A 466 -0.57 -6.21 -27.42
CA THR A 466 -0.54 -7.65 -27.67
C THR A 466 0.89 -8.19 -27.64
N ARG A 467 1.83 -7.52 -28.32
CA ARG A 467 3.25 -7.90 -28.30
C ARG A 467 3.85 -7.69 -26.91
N LEU A 468 3.57 -6.56 -26.26
CA LEU A 468 4.07 -6.30 -24.91
C LEU A 468 3.64 -7.38 -23.93
N ILE A 469 2.35 -7.77 -23.94
CA ILE A 469 1.81 -8.83 -23.08
C ILE A 469 2.46 -10.18 -23.42
N LEU A 470 2.55 -10.53 -24.71
CA LEU A 470 3.14 -11.80 -25.14
C LEU A 470 4.60 -11.93 -24.68
N PHE A 471 5.43 -10.93 -24.96
CA PHE A 471 6.85 -10.95 -24.56
C PHE A 471 7.05 -10.80 -23.05
N SER A 472 6.15 -10.09 -22.36
CA SER A 472 6.15 -10.05 -20.88
C SER A 472 5.78 -11.39 -20.27
N LEU A 473 4.85 -12.15 -20.87
CA LEU A 473 4.47 -13.49 -20.41
C LEU A 473 5.60 -14.49 -20.65
N ILE A 474 6.17 -14.51 -21.86
CA ILE A 474 7.33 -15.37 -22.18
C ILE A 474 8.51 -15.02 -21.26
N GLY A 475 8.85 -13.74 -21.16
CA GLY A 475 9.90 -13.22 -20.28
C GLY A 475 9.64 -13.54 -18.81
N GLY A 476 8.39 -13.46 -18.35
CA GLY A 476 7.98 -13.82 -16.99
C GLY A 476 8.13 -15.30 -16.69
N ILE A 477 7.76 -16.19 -17.62
CA ILE A 477 7.95 -17.65 -17.48
C ILE A 477 9.44 -17.98 -17.44
N LEU A 478 10.24 -17.42 -18.33
CA LEU A 478 11.69 -17.59 -18.34
C LEU A 478 12.33 -17.05 -17.05
N ALA A 479 11.88 -15.89 -16.57
CA ALA A 479 12.34 -15.29 -15.33
C ALA A 479 12.02 -16.16 -14.11
N LEU A 480 10.81 -16.75 -14.04
CA LEU A 480 10.45 -17.71 -12.99
C LEU A 480 11.37 -18.93 -13.00
N LEU A 481 11.65 -19.48 -14.19
CA LEU A 481 12.55 -20.63 -14.35
C LEU A 481 13.97 -20.26 -13.88
N ILE A 482 14.56 -19.19 -14.40
CA ILE A 482 15.92 -18.74 -14.04
C ILE A 482 16.01 -18.45 -12.54
N ASN A 483 15.07 -17.69 -11.98
CA ASN A 483 15.05 -17.35 -10.56
C ASN A 483 14.96 -18.57 -9.65
N SER A 484 14.26 -19.63 -10.07
CA SER A 484 14.19 -20.87 -9.30
C SER A 484 15.55 -21.55 -9.17
N PHE A 485 16.49 -21.30 -10.09
CA PHE A 485 17.86 -21.81 -10.01
C PHE A 485 18.82 -20.84 -9.31
N VAL A 486 18.67 -19.52 -9.54
CA VAL A 486 19.54 -18.49 -8.97
C VAL A 486 19.30 -18.30 -7.46
N ILE A 487 18.02 -18.27 -7.04
CA ILE A 487 17.64 -17.88 -5.67
C ILE A 487 17.42 -19.11 -4.78
N MET A 488 16.75 -20.16 -5.30
CA MET A 488 16.31 -21.31 -4.50
C MET A 488 17.29 -22.48 -4.54
N ASN A 489 17.54 -23.08 -3.37
CA ASN A 489 18.28 -24.35 -3.28
C ASN A 489 17.36 -25.53 -3.66
N ALA A 490 17.91 -26.72 -3.92
CA ALA A 490 17.14 -27.90 -4.32
C ALA A 490 16.00 -28.26 -3.34
N LYS A 491 16.23 -28.12 -2.02
CA LYS A 491 15.20 -28.31 -0.99
C LYS A 491 14.09 -27.28 -1.07
N ASP A 492 14.44 -26.01 -1.30
CA ASP A 492 13.48 -24.91 -1.42
C ASP A 492 12.61 -25.07 -2.68
N ARG A 493 13.22 -25.53 -3.80
CA ARG A 493 12.49 -25.84 -5.03
C ARG A 493 11.44 -26.92 -4.82
N LEU A 494 11.80 -28.01 -4.12
CA LEU A 494 10.86 -29.08 -3.80
C LEU A 494 9.74 -28.59 -2.86
N ALA A 495 10.07 -27.79 -1.84
CA ALA A 495 9.09 -27.18 -0.97
C ALA A 495 8.10 -26.29 -1.74
N PHE A 496 8.62 -25.45 -2.65
CA PHE A 496 7.82 -24.60 -3.52
C PHE A 496 6.88 -25.39 -4.42
N ILE A 497 7.40 -26.41 -5.12
CA ILE A 497 6.58 -27.30 -5.97
C ILE A 497 5.49 -27.99 -5.15
N ASN A 498 5.81 -28.45 -3.94
CA ASN A 498 4.82 -29.09 -3.06
C ASN A 498 3.72 -28.13 -2.61
N ILE A 499 4.04 -26.86 -2.35
CA ILE A 499 3.04 -25.82 -2.04
C ILE A 499 2.12 -25.61 -3.24
N VAL A 500 2.68 -25.42 -4.45
CA VAL A 500 1.90 -25.24 -5.68
C VAL A 500 1.02 -26.46 -5.96
N ARG A 501 1.56 -27.67 -5.83
CA ARG A 501 0.82 -28.92 -6.03
C ARG A 501 -0.32 -29.09 -5.04
N ARG A 502 -0.11 -28.75 -3.76
CA ARG A 502 -1.17 -28.78 -2.74
C ARG A 502 -2.27 -27.76 -3.02
N ALA A 503 -1.91 -26.57 -3.50
CA ALA A 503 -2.90 -25.55 -3.88
C ALA A 503 -3.75 -25.98 -5.09
N LEU A 504 -3.16 -26.67 -6.06
CA LEU A 504 -3.86 -27.19 -7.23
C LEU A 504 -4.74 -28.42 -6.90
N VAL A 505 -4.27 -29.29 -5.99
CA VAL A 505 -5.01 -30.50 -5.59
C VAL A 505 -6.14 -30.18 -4.60
N SER A 506 -6.03 -29.14 -3.76
CA SER A 506 -7.13 -28.74 -2.86
C SER A 506 -8.31 -28.05 -3.57
N GLN A 507 -8.25 -27.90 -4.90
CA GLN A 507 -9.37 -27.45 -5.74
C GLN A 507 -10.13 -28.60 -6.43
N ARG A 508 -9.77 -29.86 -6.15
CA ARG A 508 -10.61 -31.04 -6.40
C ARG A 508 -11.09 -31.60 -5.08
#